data_AF-L5MI37-F1
#
_entry.id   AF-L5MI37-F1
#
_cell.length_a   1.000
_cell.length_b   1.000
_cell.length_c   1.000
_cell.angle_alpha   90.00
_cell.angle_beta   90.00
_cell.angle_gamma   90.00
#
_symmetry.space_group_name_H-M   'P 1'
#
loop_
_entity.id
_entity.type
_entity.pdbx_description
1 polymer ?
#
loop_
_entity_poly.entity_id
_entity_poly.type
_entity_poly.pdbx_seq_one_letter_code
_entity_poly.pdbx_strand_id
1 'polypeptide(L)' 'MDIPHMDIEELKKLNKNKKLVKKLAKKYDIFLASESLIKQIPGILGPGLNKAGKFPSLLTHNENMLAKLDEVKSTIKC' A
#
# COMPACT_ATOMS: atom_id res chain seq x y z
N MET A 1 13.80 11.64 6.06
CA MET A 1 12.36 11.34 6.13
C MET A 1 12.22 9.84 6.01
N ASP A 2 11.95 9.16 7.12
CA ASP A 2 11.90 7.70 7.18
C ASP A 2 10.49 7.23 6.81
N ILE A 3 10.24 7.06 5.50
CA ILE A 3 9.02 6.41 5.03
C ILE A 3 9.31 4.92 4.96
N PRO A 4 8.62 4.09 5.75
CA PRO A 4 8.81 2.64 5.69
C PRO A 4 8.41 2.15 4.30
N HIS A 5 9.36 1.53 3.61
CA HIS A 5 9.19 0.92 2.30
C HIS A 5 9.19 -0.60 2.42
N MET A 6 8.53 -1.25 1.47
CA MET A 6 8.50 -2.72 1.37
C MET A 6 8.67 -3.12 -0.08
N ASP A 7 9.62 -4.01 -0.33
CA ASP A 7 9.87 -4.58 -1.65
C ASP A 7 8.87 -5.69 -2.00
N ILE A 8 8.82 -6.04 -3.29
CA ILE A 8 7.95 -7.10 -3.82
C ILE A 8 8.20 -8.44 -3.09
N GLU A 9 9.46 -8.73 -2.75
CA GLU A 9 9.84 -9.97 -2.09
C GLU A 9 9.28 -10.04 -0.66
N GLU A 10 9.36 -8.94 0.08
CA GLU A 10 8.75 -8.77 1.40
C GLU A 10 7.22 -8.89 1.33
N LEU A 11 6.58 -8.25 0.33
CA LEU A 11 5.13 -8.33 0.11
C LEU A 11 4.66 -9.76 -0.19
N LYS A 12 5.42 -10.54 -0.97
CA LYS A 12 5.14 -11.97 -1.23
C LYS A 12 5.28 -12.81 0.04
N LYS A 13 6.31 -12.56 0.85
CA LYS A 13 6.53 -13.25 2.14
C LYS A 13 5.42 -12.91 3.14
N LEU A 14 4.93 -11.66 3.12
CA LEU A 14 3.82 -11.19 3.93
C LEU A 14 2.50 -11.87 3.57
N ASN A 15 2.21 -12.09 2.28
CA ASN A 15 0.98 -12.78 1.87
C ASN A 15 0.88 -14.22 2.40
N LYS A 16 2.01 -14.92 2.58
CA LYS A 16 2.03 -16.24 3.22
C LYS A 16 1.48 -16.19 4.66
N ASN A 17 1.60 -15.04 5.33
CA ASN A 17 1.21 -14.83 6.72
C ASN A 17 0.05 -13.82 6.88
N LYS A 18 -1.19 -14.33 6.80
CA LYS A 18 -2.43 -13.53 6.98
C LYS A 18 -2.48 -12.69 8.27
N LYS A 19 -1.81 -13.12 9.35
CA LYS A 19 -1.74 -12.38 10.63
C LYS A 19 -0.93 -11.08 10.50
N LEU A 20 0.18 -11.11 9.77
CA LEU A 20 1.04 -9.95 9.57
C LEU A 20 0.39 -8.94 8.63
N VAL A 21 -0.29 -9.43 7.57
CA VAL A 21 -1.07 -8.57 6.67
C VAL A 21 -2.16 -7.81 7.45
N LYS A 22 -2.89 -8.49 8.36
CA LYS A 22 -3.86 -7.82 9.23
C LYS A 22 -3.23 -6.79 10.18
N LYS A 23 -2.02 -7.04 10.70
CA LYS A 23 -1.29 -6.06 11.53
C LYS A 23 -0.86 -4.84 10.72
N LEU A 24 -0.32 -5.04 9.51
CA LEU A 24 0.08 -3.96 8.62
C LEU A 24 -1.12 -3.11 8.19
N ALA A 25 -2.21 -3.75 7.79
CA ALA A 25 -3.44 -3.06 7.45
C ALA A 25 -4.08 -2.35 8.64
N LYS A 26 -3.73 -2.68 9.90
CA LYS A 26 -4.13 -1.89 11.07
C LYS A 26 -3.13 -0.77 11.40
N LYS A 27 -1.85 -0.97 11.09
CA LYS A 27 -0.77 -0.02 11.40
C LYS A 27 -0.72 1.15 10.42
N TYR A 28 -1.04 0.89 9.15
CA TYR A 28 -1.01 1.88 8.09
C TYR A 28 -2.39 2.04 7.47
N ASP A 29 -2.83 3.28 7.30
CA ASP A 29 -4.10 3.63 6.69
C ASP A 29 -4.00 3.79 5.18
N ILE A 30 -2.85 4.25 4.70
CA ILE A 30 -2.60 4.55 3.30
C ILE A 30 -1.41 3.72 2.82
N PHE A 31 -1.56 3.10 1.66
CA PHE A 31 -0.49 2.44 0.93
C PHE A 31 -0.26 3.18 -0.38
N LEU A 32 1.01 3.35 -0.77
CA LEU A 32 1.38 3.93 -2.06
C LEU A 32 2.16 2.90 -2.85
N ALA A 33 1.88 2.79 -4.14
CA ALA A 33 2.56 1.87 -5.04
C ALA A 33 2.83 2.52 -6.39
N SER A 34 4.00 2.25 -6.96
CA SER A 34 4.32 2.71 -8.32
C SER A 34 3.46 2.00 -9.37
N GLU A 35 3.35 2.58 -10.56
CA GLU A 35 2.61 2.01 -11.69
C GLU A 35 2.98 0.57 -12.06
N SER A 36 4.25 0.19 -11.90
CA SER A 36 4.70 -1.18 -12.16
C SER A 36 4.22 -2.14 -11.06
N LEU A 37 4.20 -1.66 -9.81
CA LEU A 37 3.85 -2.44 -8.63
C LEU A 37 2.34 -2.58 -8.44
N ILE A 38 1.56 -1.55 -8.77
CA ILE A 38 0.10 -1.54 -8.57
C ILE A 38 -0.59 -2.65 -9.37
N LYS A 39 0.00 -3.08 -10.50
CA LYS A 39 -0.51 -4.19 -11.32
C LYS A 39 -0.25 -5.55 -10.67
N GLN A 40 0.84 -5.68 -9.89
CA GLN A 40 1.21 -6.94 -9.23
C GLN A 40 0.54 -7.10 -7.86
N ILE A 41 0.25 -6.00 -7.15
CA ILE A 41 -0.36 -6.00 -5.83
C ILE A 41 -1.71 -6.74 -5.78
N PRO A 42 -2.66 -6.60 -6.71
CA PRO A 42 -3.90 -7.37 -6.68
C PRO A 42 -3.66 -8.89 -6.69
N GLY A 43 -2.66 -9.38 -7.43
CA GLY A 43 -2.31 -10.80 -7.47
C GLY A 43 -1.63 -11.31 -6.19
N ILE A 44 -0.80 -10.47 -5.56
CA ILE A 44 -0.02 -10.88 -4.38
C ILE A 44 -0.80 -10.63 -3.08
N LEU A 45 -1.43 -9.47 -2.95
CA LEU A 45 -2.03 -8.97 -1.71
C LEU A 45 -3.53 -8.69 -1.83
N GLY A 46 -4.14 -8.91 -2.99
CA GLY A 46 -5.58 -8.73 -3.20
C GLY A 46 -6.46 -9.36 -2.11
N PRO A 47 -6.27 -10.63 -1.72
CA PRO A 47 -7.10 -11.25 -0.69
C PRO A 47 -6.97 -10.62 0.71
N GLY A 48 -5.82 -10.04 1.03
CA GLY A 48 -5.51 -9.47 2.34
C GLY A 48 -5.83 -7.98 2.46
N LEU A 49 -5.53 -7.20 1.42
CA LEU A 49 -5.75 -5.75 1.38
C LEU A 49 -7.16 -5.36 0.94
N ASN A 50 -7.79 -6.11 0.02
CA ASN A 50 -9.18 -5.85 -0.38
C ASN A 50 -10.13 -6.05 0.82
N LYS A 51 -9.89 -7.10 1.62
CA LYS A 51 -10.66 -7.35 2.84
C LYS A 51 -10.46 -6.28 3.92
N ALA A 52 -9.36 -5.53 3.87
CA ALA A 52 -9.09 -4.41 4.77
C ALA A 52 -9.57 -3.06 4.22
N GLY A 53 -10.04 -2.99 2.97
CA GLY A 53 -10.44 -1.73 2.33
C GLY A 53 -9.29 -0.76 2.07
N LYS A 54 -8.04 -1.21 2.14
CA LYS A 54 -6.83 -0.37 2.08
C LYS A 54 -6.03 -0.67 0.82
N PHE A 55 -6.61 -0.32 -0.33
CA PHE A 55 -5.94 -0.51 -1.62
C PHE A 55 -4.89 0.59 -1.84
N PRO A 56 -3.71 0.28 -2.41
CA PRO A 56 -2.70 1.30 -2.64
C PRO A 56 -3.13 2.32 -3.68
N SER A 57 -2.79 3.58 -3.45
CA SER A 57 -2.91 4.63 -4.45
C SER A 57 -1.73 4.58 -5.42
N LEU A 58 -2.00 4.99 -6.66
CA LEU A 58 -0.98 5.11 -7.70
C LEU A 58 0.00 6.22 -7.36
N LEU A 59 1.29 5.91 -7.44
CA LEU A 59 2.37 6.87 -7.42
C LEU A 59 3.05 6.89 -8.80
N THR A 60 2.95 8.00 -9.51
CA THR A 60 3.66 8.18 -10.78
C THR A 60 5.09 8.65 -10.51
N HIS A 61 6.03 8.30 -11.40
CA HIS A 61 7.44 8.70 -11.24
C HIS A 61 7.68 10.21 -11.34
N ASN A 62 6.69 10.95 -11.86
CA ASN A 62 6.74 12.39 -12.05
C ASN A 62 6.13 13.16 -10.85
N GLU A 63 5.48 12.46 -9.92
CA GLU A 63 4.84 13.06 -8.75
C GLU A 63 5.72 12.97 -7.51
N ASN A 64 5.67 14.03 -6.71
CA ASN A 64 6.39 14.09 -5.45
C ASN A 64 5.65 13.24 -4.41
N MET A 65 6.32 12.25 -3.83
CA MET A 65 5.72 11.31 -2.86
C MET A 65 5.04 12.02 -1.69
N LEU A 66 5.63 13.13 -1.23
CA LEU A 66 5.08 13.97 -0.16
C LEU A 66 3.76 14.65 -0.55
N ALA A 67 3.69 15.18 -1.77
CA ALA A 67 2.46 15.80 -2.27
C ALA A 67 1.33 14.77 -2.37
N LYS A 68 1.64 13.55 -2.82
CA LYS A 68 0.65 12.47 -2.90
C LYS A 68 0.18 11.99 -1.52
N LEU A 69 1.08 11.93 -0.55
CA LEU A 69 0.70 11.64 0.84
C LEU A 69 -0.27 12.68 1.40
N ASP A 70 -0.07 13.95 1.11
CA ASP A 70 -0.93 15.05 1.57
C ASP A 70 -2.32 14.99 0.92
N GLU A 71 -2.37 14.71 -0.38
CA GLU A 71 -3.61 14.52 -1.15
C GLU A 71 -4.41 13.31 -0.65
N VAL A 72 -3.75 12.16 -0.44
CA VAL A 72 -4.44 10.94 0.00
C VAL A 72 -4.88 11.03 1.46
N LYS A 73 -4.13 11.72 2.33
CA LYS A 73 -4.58 12.06 3.69
C LYS A 73 -5.85 12.92 3.67
N SER A 74 -5.91 13.87 2.75
CA SER A 74 -7.05 14.79 2.60
C SER A 74 -8.27 14.13 1.93
N THR A 75 -8.09 12.98 1.27
CA THR A 75 -9.16 12.24 0.58
C THR A 75 -9.92 11.27 1.49
N ILE A 76 -9.59 11.19 2.79
CA ILE A 76 -10.44 10.46 3.75
C ILE A 76 -11.80 11.17 3.78
N LYS A 77 -12.77 10.59 3.08
CA LYS A 77 -14.16 11.03 3.12
C LYS A 77 -14.65 10.89 4.56
N CYS A 78 -15.04 12.02 5.14
CA CYS A 78 -15.81 12.09 6.39
C CYS A 78 -17.05 11.19 6.33
#